data_AF-A0A5E4GFV2-F1
#
_entry.id   AF-A0A5E4GFV2-F1
#
_cell.length_a   1.000
_cell.length_b   1.000
_cell.length_c   1.000
_cell.angle_alpha   90.00
_cell.angle_beta   90.00
_cell.angle_gamma   90.00
#
_symmetry.space_group_name_H-M   'P 1'
#
loop_
_entity.id
_entity.type
_entity.pdbx_description
1 polymer ?
#
loop_
_entity_poly.entity_id
_entity_poly.type
_entity_poly.pdbx_seq_one_letter_code
_entity_poly.pdbx_strand_id
1 'polypeptide(L)' 'EIFYVGTVYRDSPVLVGDVCLEADLIPLEMVGLDVILGMDWLAKHHASVDCFRKEVVLRSPGSPE' A
#
# COMPACT_ATOMS: atom_id res chain seq x y z
N GLU A 1 -19.30 -6.65 3.85
CA GLU A 1 -19.80 -6.62 2.47
C GLU A 1 -18.80 -7.32 1.56
N ILE A 2 -19.26 -7.91 0.46
CA ILE A 2 -18.40 -8.52 -0.56
C ILE A 2 -18.46 -7.61 -1.79
N PHE A 3 -17.31 -7.11 -2.24
CA PHE A 3 -17.21 -6.30 -3.45
C PHE A 3 -16.75 -7.19 -4.61
N TYR A 4 -17.50 -7.19 -5.71
CA TYR A 4 -17.11 -7.88 -6.93
C TYR A 4 -16.30 -6.95 -7.80
N VAL A 5 -15.09 -7.39 -8.16
CA VAL A 5 -14.12 -6.58 -8.91
C VAL A 5 -13.96 -7.18 -10.30
N GLY A 6 -14.14 -6.37 -11.34
CA GLY A 6 -13.97 -6.80 -12.73
C GLY A 6 -12.54 -6.79 -13.24
N THR A 7 -11.62 -6.07 -12.58
CA THR A 7 -10.23 -5.92 -13.03
C THR A 7 -9.31 -5.62 -11.85
N VAL A 8 -8.08 -6.14 -11.90
CA VAL A 8 -6.99 -5.80 -10.98
C VAL A 8 -5.84 -5.24 -11.80
N TYR A 9 -5.36 -4.04 -11.45
CA TYR A 9 -4.19 -3.42 -12.04
C TYR A 9 -2.95 -3.88 -11.27
N ARG A 10 -2.25 -4.88 -11.80
CA ARG A 10 -1.10 -5.48 -11.13
C ARG A 10 0.16 -4.63 -11.23
N ASP A 11 0.99 -4.72 -10.20
CA ASP A 11 2.30 -4.06 -10.10
C ASP A 11 2.27 -2.56 -10.47
N SER A 12 1.18 -1.90 -10.10
CA SER A 12 0.98 -0.47 -10.35
C SER A 12 1.94 0.34 -9.48
N PRO A 13 2.65 1.33 -10.05
CA PRO A 13 3.57 2.16 -9.28
C PRO A 13 2.79 3.10 -8.34
N VAL A 14 3.11 3.05 -7.05
CA VAL A 14 2.58 3.93 -6.01
C VAL A 14 3.74 4.74 -5.43
N LEU A 15 3.64 6.07 -5.55
CA LEU A 15 4.63 6.99 -4.99
C LEU A 15 4.28 7.30 -3.54
N VAL A 16 5.16 6.91 -2.60
CA VAL A 16 5.04 7.23 -1.18
C VAL A 16 6.26 8.05 -0.77
N GLY A 17 6.06 9.35 -0.53
CA GLY A 17 7.17 10.29 -0.36
C GLY A 17 7.99 10.36 -1.65
N ASP A 18 9.25 9.95 -1.58
CA ASP A 18 10.21 9.89 -2.68
C ASP A 18 10.47 8.46 -3.21
N VAL A 19 9.79 7.46 -2.67
CA VAL A 19 9.98 6.04 -3.03
C VAL A 19 8.79 5.55 -3.86
N CYS A 20 9.08 4.87 -4.97
CA CYS A 20 8.08 4.22 -5.81
C CYS A 20 8.00 2.73 -5.48
N LEU A 21 6.81 2.24 -5.12
CA LEU A 21 6.56 0.87 -4.71
C LEU A 21 5.39 0.28 -5.48
N GLU A 22 5.49 -1.00 -5.84
CA GLU A 22 4.47 -1.67 -6.66
C GLU A 22 3.29 -2.17 -5.81
N ALA A 23 2.07 -1.96 -6.29
CA ALA A 23 0.83 -2.42 -5.67
C ALA A 23 -0.12 -3.06 -6.69
N ASP A 24 -0.85 -4.09 -6.27
CA ASP A 24 -2.01 -4.57 -7.01
C ASP A 24 -3.23 -3.72 -6.61
N LEU A 25 -3.78 -2.97 -7.58
CA LEU A 25 -4.85 -2.01 -7.31
C LEU A 25 -6.20 -2.48 -7.87
N ILE A 26 -7.22 -2.28 -7.07
CA ILE A 26 -8.62 -2.59 -7.37
C ILE A 26 -9.35 -1.25 -7.54
N PRO A 27 -9.91 -0.93 -8.72
CA PRO A 27 -10.68 0.29 -8.89
C PRO A 27 -12.01 0.18 -8.13
N LEU A 28 -12.26 1.13 -7.23
CA LEU A 28 -13.50 1.24 -6.47
C LEU A 28 -13.97 2.69 -6.48
N GLU A 29 -15.28 2.90 -6.62
CA GLU A 29 -15.88 4.21 -6.37
C GLU A 29 -15.91 4.46 -4.87
N MET A 30 -14.93 5.24 -4.38
CA MET A 30 -14.81 5.59 -2.97
C MET A 30 -14.97 7.10 -2.78
N VAL A 31 -15.52 7.51 -1.63
CA VAL A 31 -15.67 8.91 -1.25
C VAL A 31 -14.76 9.22 -0.07
N GLY A 32 -13.95 10.27 -0.21
CA GLY A 32 -13.11 10.81 0.87
C GLY A 32 -11.72 10.20 0.99
N LEU A 33 -11.38 9.18 0.19
CA LEU A 33 -10.06 8.57 0.10
C LEU A 33 -9.73 8.27 -1.36
N ASP A 34 -8.49 8.54 -1.78
CA ASP A 34 -8.04 8.26 -3.15
C ASP A 34 -7.59 6.80 -3.31
N VAL A 35 -6.80 6.29 -2.35
CA VAL A 35 -6.23 4.94 -2.37
C VAL A 35 -6.22 4.37 -0.95
N ILE A 36 -6.55 3.08 -0.82
CA ILE A 36 -6.38 2.31 0.41
C ILE A 36 -5.35 1.22 0.13
N LEU A 37 -4.26 1.23 0.90
CA LEU A 37 -3.23 0.18 0.84
C LEU A 37 -3.49 -0.83 1.97
N GLY A 38 -3.74 -2.08 1.58
CA GLY A 38 -4.06 -3.16 2.48
C GLY A 38 -2.85 -3.71 3.24
N MET A 39 -3.12 -4.68 4.12
CA MET A 39 -2.09 -5.38 4.88
C MET A 39 -1.19 -6.26 4.00
N ASP A 40 -1.70 -6.73 2.87
CA ASP A 40 -0.97 -7.46 1.84
C ASP A 40 0.14 -6.61 1.22
N TRP A 41 -0.18 -5.35 0.86
CA TRP A 41 0.81 -4.40 0.36
C TRP A 41 1.82 -4.02 1.44
N LEU A 42 1.37 -3.76 2.67
CA LEU A 42 2.25 -3.49 3.81
C LEU A 42 3.21 -4.67 4.07
N ALA A 43 2.73 -5.91 3.96
CA ALA A 43 3.56 -7.10 4.12
C ALA A 43 4.56 -7.27 2.97
N LYS A 44 4.15 -7.05 1.71
CA LYS A 44 5.02 -7.10 0.52
C LYS A 44 6.24 -6.18 0.66
N HIS A 45 6.03 -5.00 1.26
CA HIS A 45 7.07 -3.97 1.43
C HIS A 45 7.64 -3.90 2.84
N HIS A 46 7.48 -4.98 3.63
CA HIS A 46 8.03 -5.12 4.99
C HIS A 46 7.77 -3.90 5.88
N ALA A 47 6.57 -3.33 5.78
CA ALA A 47 6.19 -2.12 6.49
C ALA A 47 6.16 -2.37 8.00
N SER A 48 6.71 -1.43 8.76
CA SER A 48 6.50 -1.34 10.21
C SER A 48 5.50 -0.23 10.50
N VAL A 49 4.45 -0.54 11.25
CA VAL A 49 3.43 0.42 11.65
C VAL A 49 3.59 0.71 13.14
N ASP A 50 4.01 1.94 13.46
CA ASP A 50 4.04 2.44 14.83
C ASP A 50 2.78 3.27 15.09
N CYS A 51 1.78 2.63 15.71
CA CYS A 51 0.51 3.28 16.03
C CYS A 51 0.63 4.39 17.08
N PHE A 52 1.60 4.31 18.00
CA PHE A 52 1.79 5.31 19.04
C PHE A 52 2.36 6.59 18.44
N ARG A 53 3.37 6.45 17.58
CA ARG A 53 4.00 7.57 16.86
C ARG A 53 3.20 8.03 15.64
N LYS A 54 2.24 7.22 15.18
CA LYS A 54 1.44 7.44 13.96
C LYS A 54 2.33 7.46 12.71
N GLU A 55 3.28 6.54 12.66
CA GLU A 55 4.27 6.43 11.59
C GLU A 55 4.15 5.08 10.88
N VAL A 56 4.41 5.08 9.57
CA VAL A 56 4.60 3.87 8.77
C VAL A 56 5.98 3.95 8.15
N VAL A 57 6.82 2.95 8.42
CA VAL A 57 8.17 2.86 7.90
C VAL A 57 8.22 1.72 6.89
N LEU A 58 8.56 2.05 5.65
CA LEU A 58 8.71 1.10 4.55
C LEU A 58 10.19 0.73 4.45
N ARG A 59 10.49 -0.57 4.46
CA ARG A 59 11.89 -1.02 4.43
C ARG A 59 12.32 -1.20 2.98
N SER A 60 13.25 -0.37 2.52
CA SER A 60 13.93 -0.58 1.26
C SER A 60 14.89 -1.78 1.36
N PRO A 61 15.01 -2.63 0.33
CA PRO A 61 15.99 -3.71 0.31
C PRO A 61 17.40 -3.13 0.55
N GLY A 62 18.00 -3.43 1.70
CA GLY A 62 19.34 -2.97 2.07
C GLY A 62 19.43 -2.05 3.29
N SER A 63 18.32 -1.63 3.92
CA SER A 63 18.41 -0.97 5.23
C SER A 63 18.64 -2.02 6.33
N PRO A 64 19.60 -1.82 7.27
CA PRO A 64 19.75 -2.69 8.42
C PRO A 64 18.48 -2.71 9.30
N GLU A 65 18.34 -3.77 10.11
CA GLU A 65 17.24 -3.92 11.08
C GLU A 65 17.19 -2.84 12.16
#